data_AF-A0A2W5YPZ3-F1
#
_entry.id   AF-A0A2W5YPZ3-F1
#
_cell.length_a   1.000
_cell.length_b   1.000
_cell.length_c   1.000
_cell.angle_alpha   90.00
_cell.angle_beta   90.00
_cell.angle_gamma   90.00
#
_symmetry.space_group_name_H-M   'P 1'
#
loop_
_entity.id
_entity.type
_entity.pdbx_description
1 polymer ?
#
loop_
_entity_poly.entity_id
_entity_poly.type
_entity_poly.pdbx_seq_one_letter_code
_entity_poly.pdbx_strand_id
1 'polypeptide(L)'
;MASRLQQPDPGKRVSVCKQLSGSLENFDLVTVHQTIISSGQTGELCVSSESGERVATFYFEHGAPRSGQFHHLTGAEAFWQLFLSDEIPGTFSFTSGARPISDCVQSAGIEQAPNDLLLEAMQYRDEL
;
A
#
# COMPACT_ATOMS: atom_id res chain seq x y z
N MET A 1 -52.65 8.17 -17.96
CA MET A 1 -51.82 9.32 -17.57
C MET A 1 -50.37 8.89 -17.67
N ALA A 2 -49.63 9.44 -18.63
CA ALA A 2 -48.22 9.13 -18.84
C ALA A 2 -47.37 10.05 -17.97
N SER A 3 -46.47 9.49 -17.17
CA SER A 3 -45.45 10.24 -16.44
C SER A 3 -44.07 9.72 -16.85
N ARG A 4 -43.39 10.55 -17.64
CA ARG A 4 -41.98 10.52 -18.01
C ARG A 4 -41.15 11.13 -16.87
N LEU A 5 -39.91 10.66 -16.74
CA LEU A 5 -38.69 11.22 -16.09
C LEU A 5 -37.99 10.04 -15.39
N GLN A 6 -37.07 9.29 -16.00
CA GLN A 6 -35.72 9.68 -16.45
C GLN A 6 -35.00 10.58 -15.44
N GLN A 7 -34.27 9.95 -14.52
CA GLN A 7 -33.07 10.54 -13.92
C GLN A 7 -31.92 9.57 -14.18
N PRO A 8 -30.91 9.95 -15.00
CA PRO A 8 -29.60 9.35 -14.98
C PRO A 8 -28.84 9.91 -13.78
N ASP A 9 -28.38 9.06 -12.86
CA ASP A 9 -27.53 9.45 -11.74
C ASP A 9 -26.26 10.15 -12.24
N PRO A 10 -26.07 11.45 -11.97
CA PRO A 10 -24.85 12.16 -12.31
C PRO A 10 -23.89 12.04 -11.12
N GLY A 11 -22.72 11.42 -11.32
CA GLY A 11 -21.62 11.70 -10.39
C GLY A 11 -20.67 10.60 -10.00
N LYS A 12 -20.61 9.45 -10.68
CA LYS A 12 -19.34 8.72 -10.68
C LYS A 12 -18.43 9.43 -11.67
N ARG A 13 -17.94 10.62 -11.29
CA ARG A 13 -16.62 11.04 -11.73
C ARG A 13 -15.74 9.88 -11.32
N VAL A 14 -15.44 9.01 -12.29
CA VAL A 14 -14.24 8.19 -12.24
C VAL A 14 -13.12 9.23 -12.35
N SER A 15 -12.91 9.97 -11.26
CA SER A 15 -11.58 10.40 -10.91
C SER A 15 -10.79 9.13 -11.07
N VAL A 16 -9.93 9.10 -12.07
CA VAL A 16 -8.94 8.04 -12.27
C VAL A 16 -7.97 8.16 -11.09
N CYS A 17 -8.48 7.92 -9.88
CA CYS A 17 -7.68 7.62 -8.73
C CYS A 17 -6.99 6.34 -9.15
N LYS A 18 -5.72 6.47 -9.56
CA LYS A 18 -4.81 5.34 -9.76
C LYS A 18 -4.70 4.68 -8.40
N GLN A 19 -5.61 3.75 -8.17
CA GLN A 19 -5.70 2.92 -7.00
C GLN A 19 -5.19 1.55 -7.42
N LEU A 20 -4.14 1.06 -6.77
CA LEU A 20 -3.62 -0.29 -7.01
C LEU A 20 -4.22 -1.17 -5.93
N SER A 21 -5.14 -2.05 -6.28
CA SER A 21 -5.76 -2.98 -5.34
C SER A 21 -5.80 -4.36 -5.95
N GLY A 22 -5.59 -5.38 -5.14
CA GLY A 22 -5.59 -6.77 -5.59
C GLY A 22 -5.35 -7.74 -4.44
N SER A 23 -5.45 -9.04 -4.75
CA SER A 23 -5.13 -10.10 -3.81
C SER A 23 -3.64 -10.43 -3.83
N LEU A 24 -3.04 -10.60 -2.66
CA LEU A 24 -1.66 -11.04 -2.51
C LEU A 24 -1.43 -12.49 -2.96
N GLU A 25 -2.50 -13.27 -3.09
CA GLU A 25 -2.46 -14.62 -3.70
C GLU A 25 -2.02 -14.60 -5.17
N ASN A 26 -2.27 -13.48 -5.88
CA ASN A 26 -2.03 -13.32 -7.32
C ASN A 26 -0.97 -12.25 -7.64
N PHE A 27 -0.58 -11.45 -6.65
CA PHE A 27 0.30 -10.29 -6.82
C PHE A 27 1.33 -10.21 -5.70
N ASP A 28 2.60 -10.18 -6.08
CA ASP A 28 3.68 -9.93 -5.14
C ASP A 28 3.72 -8.47 -4.67
N LEU A 29 3.92 -8.29 -3.36
CA LEU A 29 4.19 -6.99 -2.76
C LEU A 29 5.41 -6.29 -3.37
N VAL A 30 6.40 -7.07 -3.83
CA VAL A 30 7.57 -6.56 -4.57
C VAL A 30 7.11 -5.82 -5.84
N THR A 31 6.23 -6.44 -6.62
CA THR A 31 5.70 -5.85 -7.86
C THR A 31 4.87 -4.61 -7.57
N VAL A 32 4.04 -4.65 -6.52
CA VAL A 32 3.24 -3.49 -6.08
C VAL A 32 4.14 -2.33 -5.67
N HIS A 33 5.15 -2.60 -4.84
CA HIS A 33 6.13 -1.63 -4.39
C HIS A 33 6.88 -0.98 -5.56
N GLN A 34 7.44 -1.79 -6.47
CA GLN A 34 8.13 -1.31 -7.67
C GLN A 34 7.21 -0.47 -8.56
N THR A 35 5.93 -0.82 -8.66
CA THR A 35 4.94 -0.05 -9.42
C THR A 35 4.71 1.33 -8.79
N ILE A 36 4.65 1.43 -7.46
CA ILE A 36 4.49 2.70 -6.73
C ILE A 36 5.71 3.59 -6.92
N ILE A 37 6.93 3.04 -6.78
CA ILE A 37 8.19 3.76 -7.02
C ILE A 37 8.25 4.28 -8.46
N SER A 38 8.00 3.40 -9.43
CA SER A 38 8.03 3.73 -10.86
C SER A 38 6.99 4.79 -11.23
N SER A 39 5.82 4.74 -10.57
CA SER A 39 4.77 5.74 -10.77
C SER A 39 5.04 7.06 -10.05
N GLY A 40 5.99 7.10 -9.11
CA GLY A 40 6.33 8.28 -8.32
C GLY A 40 5.15 8.84 -7.52
N GLN A 41 4.17 8.00 -7.17
CA GLN A 41 2.94 8.46 -6.56
C GLN A 41 3.08 8.61 -5.05
N THR A 42 2.46 9.67 -4.53
CA THR A 42 2.25 9.87 -3.10
C THR A 42 0.92 9.27 -2.72
N GLY A 43 0.89 8.42 -1.71
CA GLY A 43 -0.31 7.71 -1.29
C GLY A 43 -0.04 6.74 -0.17
N GLU A 44 -1.07 6.00 0.22
CA GLU A 44 -0.98 5.02 1.28
C GLU A 44 -1.23 3.63 0.74
N LEU A 45 -0.33 2.69 1.05
CA LEU A 45 -0.48 1.26 0.82
C LEU A 45 -0.98 0.62 2.11
N CYS A 46 -2.16 0.03 2.06
CA CYS A 46 -2.67 -0.83 3.11
C CYS A 46 -2.60 -2.28 2.68
N VAL A 47 -2.20 -3.14 3.60
CA VAL A 47 -2.28 -4.59 3.44
C VAL A 47 -3.22 -5.12 4.50
N SER A 48 -4.20 -5.88 4.05
CA SER A 48 -5.21 -6.51 4.88
C SER A 48 -5.11 -8.02 4.72
N SER A 49 -5.26 -8.76 5.81
CA SER A 49 -5.37 -10.22 5.77
C SER A 49 -6.68 -10.68 5.12
N GLU A 50 -6.81 -11.98 4.87
CA GLU A 50 -8.03 -12.62 4.36
C GLU A 50 -9.28 -12.29 5.20
N SER A 51 -9.11 -12.14 6.52
CA SER A 51 -10.17 -11.76 7.46
C SER A 51 -10.64 -10.29 7.31
N GLY A 52 -9.97 -9.50 6.47
CA GLY A 52 -10.22 -8.06 6.31
C GLY A 52 -9.57 -7.18 7.38
N GLU A 53 -8.79 -7.77 8.29
CA GLU A 53 -8.00 -7.05 9.28
C GLU A 53 -6.77 -6.41 8.62
N ARG A 54 -6.51 -5.13 8.91
CA ARG A 54 -5.35 -4.42 8.39
C ARG A 54 -4.10 -4.85 9.16
N VAL A 55 -3.22 -5.57 8.47
CA VAL A 55 -1.94 -6.04 9.02
C VAL A 55 -0.81 -5.05 8.82
N ALA A 56 -0.87 -4.25 7.75
CA ALA A 56 0.19 -3.30 7.46
C ALA A 56 -0.35 -2.01 6.82
N THR A 57 0.35 -0.91 7.10
CA THR A 57 0.13 0.36 6.41
C THR A 57 1.44 1.08 6.17
N PHE A 58 1.66 1.54 4.94
CA PHE A 58 2.83 2.30 4.55
C PHE A 58 2.41 3.55 3.80
N TYR A 59 2.98 4.68 4.20
CA TYR A 59 2.82 5.93 3.49
C TYR A 59 4.00 6.15 2.55
N PHE A 60 3.67 6.40 1.29
CA PHE A 60 4.61 6.70 0.23
C PHE A 60 4.50 8.18 -0.13
N GLU A 61 5.65 8.82 -0.26
CA GLU A 61 5.79 10.19 -0.74
C GLU A 61 6.68 10.17 -1.97
N HIS A 62 6.16 10.63 -3.11
CA HIS A 62 6.89 10.68 -4.38
C HIS A 62 7.47 9.32 -4.79
N GLY A 63 6.75 8.22 -4.47
CA GLY A 63 7.21 6.85 -4.73
C GLY A 63 8.19 6.29 -3.70
N ALA A 64 8.60 7.05 -2.68
CA ALA A 64 9.47 6.57 -1.60
C ALA A 64 8.65 6.31 -0.32
N PRO A 65 8.80 5.16 0.35
CA PRO A 65 8.19 4.94 1.64
C PRO A 65 8.78 5.92 2.66
N ARG A 66 7.92 6.69 3.31
CA ARG A 66 8.32 7.67 4.34
C ARG A 66 8.11 7.16 5.74
N SER A 67 7.05 6.39 5.93
CA SER A 67 6.70 5.82 7.21
C SER A 67 5.82 4.61 6.98
N GLY A 68 5.77 3.72 7.96
CA GLY A 68 4.81 2.65 7.96
C GLY A 68 4.82 1.84 9.23
N GLN A 69 3.89 0.92 9.29
CA GLN A 69 3.69 -0.01 10.38
C GLN A 69 3.30 -1.37 9.82
N PHE A 70 3.82 -2.42 10.43
CA PHE A 70 3.46 -3.80 10.19
C PHE A 70 3.25 -4.46 11.56
N HIS A 71 2.00 -4.79 11.89
CA HIS A 71 1.61 -5.18 13.25
C HIS A 71 2.13 -4.19 14.33
N HIS A 72 3.14 -4.59 15.11
CA HIS A 72 3.74 -3.76 16.16
C HIS A 72 5.07 -3.11 15.75
N LEU A 73 5.55 -3.38 14.54
CA LEU A 73 6.80 -2.87 14.02
C LEU A 73 6.55 -1.58 13.26
N THR A 74 7.50 -0.65 13.31
CA THR A 74 7.41 0.64 12.60
C THR A 74 8.70 0.94 11.84
N GLY A 75 8.64 1.84 10.86
CA GLY A 75 9.81 2.26 10.08
C GLY A 75 10.32 1.20 9.12
N ALA A 76 11.65 1.11 8.97
CA ALA A 76 12.30 0.20 8.03
C ALA A 76 12.07 -1.28 8.39
N GLU A 77 12.10 -1.62 9.68
CA GLU A 77 11.85 -2.98 10.16
C GLU A 77 10.46 -3.49 9.77
N ALA A 78 9.45 -2.63 9.90
CA ALA A 78 8.09 -2.94 9.45
C ALA A 78 8.05 -3.25 7.96
N PHE A 79 8.79 -2.47 7.18
CA PHE A 79 8.87 -2.66 5.75
C PHE A 79 9.51 -3.99 5.40
N TRP A 80 10.67 -4.32 5.98
CA TRP A 80 11.33 -5.61 5.70
C TRP A 80 10.42 -6.79 6.04
N GLN A 81 9.74 -6.74 7.18
CA GLN A 81 8.82 -7.79 7.62
C GLN A 81 7.66 -8.04 6.66
N LEU A 82 7.22 -7.00 5.94
CA LEU A 82 6.23 -7.13 4.88
C LEU A 82 6.69 -8.04 3.73
N PHE A 83 7.99 -8.03 3.41
CA PHE A 83 8.56 -8.84 2.32
C PHE A 83 9.17 -10.17 2.79
N LEU A 84 9.52 -10.26 4.07
CA LEU A 84 9.98 -11.49 4.71
C LEU A 84 8.84 -12.48 4.94
N SER A 85 7.63 -11.98 5.11
CA SER A 85 6.44 -12.81 5.25
C SER A 85 6.06 -13.37 3.88
N ASP A 86 6.56 -14.56 3.55
CA ASP A 86 6.38 -15.25 2.26
C ASP A 86 4.89 -15.45 1.90
N GLU A 87 4.05 -15.55 2.92
CA GLU A 87 2.62 -15.78 2.80
C GLU A 87 1.87 -14.82 3.73
N ILE A 88 1.68 -13.55 3.33
CA ILE A 88 0.64 -12.71 3.92
C ILE A 88 -0.63 -12.97 3.11
N PRO A 89 -1.48 -13.94 3.50
CA PRO A 89 -2.69 -14.20 2.75
C PRO A 89 -3.65 -13.03 2.97
N GLY A 90 -4.16 -12.46 1.88
CA GLY A 90 -5.03 -11.29 1.95
C GLY A 90 -5.00 -10.41 0.70
N THR A 91 -5.25 -9.13 0.89
CA THR A 91 -5.36 -8.14 -0.17
C THR A 91 -4.54 -6.90 0.15
N PHE A 92 -4.05 -6.23 -0.89
CA PHE A 92 -3.43 -4.93 -0.79
C PHE A 92 -4.32 -3.86 -1.43
N SER A 93 -4.16 -2.62 -0.97
CA SER A 93 -4.84 -1.45 -1.53
C SER A 93 -3.99 -0.21 -1.34
N PHE A 94 -3.53 0.33 -2.47
CA PHE A 94 -2.81 1.59 -2.55
C PHE A 94 -3.72 2.69 -3.05
N THR A 95 -3.86 3.75 -2.27
CA THR A 95 -4.67 4.92 -2.64
C THR A 95 -3.78 6.14 -2.86
N SER A 96 -3.63 6.53 -4.12
CA SER A 96 -2.94 7.78 -4.49
C SER A 96 -3.65 9.00 -3.92
N GLY A 97 -2.90 9.95 -3.38
CA GLY A 97 -3.42 11.18 -2.78
C GLY A 97 -4.14 10.98 -1.44
N ALA A 98 -4.08 9.77 -0.87
CA ALA A 98 -4.49 9.54 0.51
C ALA A 98 -3.57 10.31 1.47
N ARG A 99 -4.16 10.78 2.57
CA ARG A 99 -3.38 11.34 3.68
C ARG A 99 -2.82 10.19 4.51
N PRO A 100 -1.62 10.35 5.09
CA PRO A 100 -1.11 9.38 6.04
C PRO A 100 -2.10 9.24 7.19
N ILE A 101 -2.46 8.01 7.57
CA ILE A 101 -3.20 7.80 8.83
C ILE A 101 -2.35 8.36 9.98
N SER A 102 -2.98 8.98 10.97
CA SER A 102 -2.28 9.55 12.13
C SER A 102 -1.29 8.58 12.80
N ASP A 103 -1.55 7.28 12.72
CA ASP A 103 -0.68 6.23 13.23
C ASP A 103 0.66 6.13 12.46
N CYS A 104 0.64 6.15 11.13
CA CYS A 104 1.87 6.13 10.33
C CYS A 104 2.68 7.44 10.43
N VAL A 105 2.04 8.56 10.81
CA VAL A 105 2.75 9.83 11.12
C VAL A 105 3.56 9.71 12.43
N GLN A 106 3.17 8.82 13.34
CA GLN A 106 3.87 8.56 14.60
C GLN A 106 4.92 7.45 14.49
N SER A 107 4.88 6.64 13.43
CA SER A 107 5.91 5.65 13.14
C SER A 107 7.29 6.28 12.90
N ALA A 108 8.33 5.50 13.19
CA ALA A 108 9.70 5.87 12.81
C ALA A 108 9.77 6.18 11.31
N GLY A 109 10.39 7.32 10.98
CA GLY A 109 10.60 7.73 9.60
C GLY A 109 11.58 6.80 8.89
N ILE A 110 11.29 6.52 7.62
CA ILE A 110 12.15 5.78 6.71
C ILE A 110 12.90 6.84 5.88
N GLU A 111 14.20 6.99 6.14
CA GLU A 111 15.07 7.92 5.40
C GLU A 111 15.83 7.24 4.25
N GLN A 112 15.81 5.91 4.22
CA GLN A 112 16.48 5.11 3.19
C GLN A 112 15.78 5.19 1.84
N ALA A 113 16.55 4.95 0.77
CA ALA A 113 16.00 4.91 -0.57
C ALA A 113 15.08 3.68 -0.75
N PRO A 114 13.95 3.81 -1.47
CA PRO A 114 13.00 2.72 -1.67
C PRO A 114 13.63 1.44 -2.21
N ASN A 115 14.55 1.58 -3.17
CA ASN A 115 15.25 0.46 -3.79
C ASN A 115 16.22 -0.24 -2.82
N ASP A 116 16.86 0.53 -1.94
CA ASP A 116 17.82 0.02 -0.94
C ASP A 116 17.08 -0.79 0.13
N LEU A 117 15.97 -0.23 0.62
CA LEU A 117 15.06 -0.88 1.57
C LEU A 117 14.53 -2.22 1.04
N LEU A 118 14.14 -2.25 -0.24
CA LEU A 118 13.71 -3.48 -0.90
C LEU A 118 14.86 -4.48 -1.02
N LEU A 119 16.05 -4.02 -1.45
CA LEU A 119 17.21 -4.89 -1.59
C LEU A 119 17.60 -5.52 -0.25
N GLU A 120 17.59 -4.76 0.85
CA GLU A 120 17.81 -5.28 2.21
C GLU A 120 16.75 -6.32 2.58
N ALA A 121 15.46 -6.04 2.35
CA ALA A 121 14.39 -7.00 2.63
C ALA A 121 14.57 -8.32 1.87
N MET A 122 14.96 -8.25 0.60
CA MET A 122 15.20 -9.42 -0.25
C MET A 122 16.43 -10.21 0.21
N GLN A 123 17.49 -9.54 0.66
CA GLN A 123 18.67 -10.18 1.24
C GLN A 123 18.32 -10.91 2.53
N TYR A 124 17.62 -10.25 3.46
CA TYR A 124 17.20 -10.88 4.71
C TYR A 124 16.33 -12.12 4.50
N ARG A 125 15.52 -12.14 3.43
CA ARG A 125 14.70 -13.30 3.08
C ARG A 125 15.54 -14.48 2.57
N ASP A 126 16.62 -14.23 1.85
CA ASP A 126 17.52 -15.27 1.34
C ASP A 126 18.36 -15.92 2.46
N GLU A 127 18.62 -15.17 3.54
CA GLU A 127 19.38 -15.65 4.70
C GLU A 127 18.57 -16.51 5.70
N LEU A 128 17.26 -16.68 5.49
CA LEU A 128 16.32 -17.41 6.37
C LEU A 128 15.92 -18.78 5.78
#